data_AF-A0A425WLJ8-F1
#
_entry.id   AF-A0A425WLJ8-F1
#
_cell.length_a   1.000
_cell.length_b   1.000
_cell.length_c   1.000
_cell.angle_alpha   90.00
_cell.angle_beta   90.00
_cell.angle_gamma   90.00
#
_symmetry.space_group_name_H-M   'P 1'
#
loop_
_entity.id
_entity.type
_entity.pdbx_description
1 polymer ?
#
loop_
_entity_poly.entity_id
_entity_poly.type
_entity_poly.pdbx_seq_one_letter_code
_entity_poly.pdbx_strand_id
1 'polypeptide(L)'
;MLKSCADTRKRKERDARAGKVVLRGSALFGKQEALQRGGARKRYEELISQSELLSACDIVDEMLAQAYSCTDADAIRAAIERIVEVCRGTKDRHFEWFARLVESHMEGIVAHARHRISSGRVEGTNQMIKTLRRAG
;
A
#
# COMPACT_ATOMS: atom_id res chain seq x y z
N MET A 1 -7.69 -8.57 3.61
CA MET A 1 -6.88 -7.62 2.81
C MET A 1 -7.68 -6.34 2.59
N LEU A 2 -7.54 -5.34 3.45
CA LEU A 2 -8.10 -3.99 3.23
C LEU A 2 -7.12 -3.09 2.45
N LYS A 3 -5.82 -3.38 2.49
CA LYS A 3 -4.76 -2.62 1.81
C LYS A 3 -4.46 -3.18 0.43
N SER A 4 -5.29 -2.86 -0.56
CA SER A 4 -4.85 -2.88 -1.96
C SER A 4 -5.09 -1.50 -2.54
N CYS A 5 -4.18 -0.96 -3.35
CA CYS A 5 -4.32 0.38 -3.93
C CYS A 5 -5.62 0.52 -4.72
N ALA A 6 -6.09 1.76 -4.90
CA ALA A 6 -7.37 2.06 -5.56
C ALA A 6 -7.51 1.39 -6.93
N ASP A 7 -6.42 1.34 -7.72
CA ASP A 7 -6.42 0.68 -9.03
C ASP A 7 -6.54 -0.84 -8.93
N THR A 8 -5.93 -1.45 -7.91
CA THR A 8 -6.11 -2.88 -7.65
C THR A 8 -7.56 -3.18 -7.25
N ARG A 9 -8.20 -2.32 -6.46
CA ARG A 9 -9.64 -2.44 -6.13
C ARG A 9 -10.50 -2.30 -7.38
N LYS A 10 -10.27 -1.28 -8.22
CA LYS A 10 -10.98 -1.10 -9.50
C LYS A 10 -10.82 -2.31 -10.41
N ARG A 11 -9.60 -2.86 -10.52
CA ARG A 11 -9.33 -4.07 -11.31
C ARG A 11 -10.10 -5.27 -10.79
N LYS A 12 -10.13 -5.49 -9.47
CA LYS A 12 -10.90 -6.58 -8.85
C LYS A 12 -12.40 -6.44 -9.07
N GLU A 13 -12.94 -5.22 -9.04
CA GLU A 13 -14.35 -4.97 -9.37
C GLU A 13 -14.64 -5.26 -10.85
N ARG A 14 -13.74 -4.91 -11.77
CA ARG A 14 -13.88 -5.28 -13.18
C ARG A 14 -13.82 -6.80 -13.38
N ASP A 15 -12.86 -7.47 -12.75
CA ASP A 15 -12.70 -8.92 -12.79
C ASP A 15 -13.93 -9.63 -12.17
N ALA A 16 -14.52 -9.06 -11.12
CA ALA A 16 -15.77 -9.55 -10.52
C ALA A 16 -16.97 -9.39 -11.46
N ARG A 17 -17.12 -8.22 -12.10
CA ARG A 17 -18.17 -7.98 -13.11
C ARG A 17 -18.04 -8.91 -14.30
N ALA A 18 -16.81 -9.26 -14.67
CA ALA A 18 -16.51 -10.20 -15.75
C ALA A 18 -16.65 -11.67 -15.33
N GLY A 19 -17.02 -11.98 -14.07
CA GLY A 19 -17.15 -13.35 -13.59
C GLY A 19 -15.84 -14.14 -13.63
N LYS A 20 -14.70 -13.47 -13.47
CA LYS A 20 -13.39 -14.10 -13.65
C LYS A 20 -13.14 -15.16 -12.59
N VAL A 21 -12.71 -16.34 -13.03
CA VAL A 21 -12.30 -17.43 -12.15
C VAL A 21 -10.98 -17.08 -11.47
N VAL A 22 -10.97 -17.06 -10.14
CA VAL A 22 -9.77 -16.80 -9.31
C VAL A 22 -9.10 -18.12 -8.91
N LEU A 23 -9.90 -19.17 -8.76
CA LEU A 23 -9.42 -20.49 -8.36
C LEU A 23 -10.14 -21.52 -9.22
N ARG A 24 -9.40 -22.21 -10.10
CA ARG A 24 -9.96 -23.31 -10.88
C ARG A 24 -10.27 -24.48 -9.96
N GLY A 25 -11.45 -25.06 -10.13
CA GLY A 25 -11.81 -26.29 -9.45
C GLY A 25 -10.94 -27.46 -9.88
N SER A 26 -10.82 -28.48 -9.03
CA SER A 26 -10.21 -29.75 -9.41
C SER A 26 -10.93 -30.89 -8.71
N ALA A 27 -11.39 -31.86 -9.49
CA ALA A 27 -12.02 -33.08 -8.98
C ALA A 27 -11.04 -33.91 -8.11
N LEU A 28 -9.76 -33.98 -8.51
CA LEU A 28 -8.69 -34.70 -7.80
C LEU A 28 -8.49 -34.23 -6.35
N PHE A 29 -8.72 -32.95 -6.06
CA PHE A 29 -8.54 -32.37 -4.73
C PHE A 29 -9.85 -31.89 -4.08
N GLY A 30 -11.02 -32.23 -4.65
CA GLY A 30 -12.32 -31.77 -4.14
C GLY A 30 -12.48 -30.26 -4.08
N LYS A 31 -11.69 -29.49 -4.85
CA LYS A 31 -11.68 -28.03 -4.79
C LYS A 31 -12.78 -27.48 -5.70
N GLN A 32 -13.66 -26.67 -5.13
CA GLN A 32 -14.67 -25.94 -5.90
C GLN A 32 -14.07 -24.75 -6.63
N GLU A 33 -14.66 -24.42 -7.77
CA GLU A 33 -14.31 -23.22 -8.52
C GLU A 33 -14.73 -21.97 -7.76
N ALA A 34 -13.82 -20.99 -7.65
CA ALA A 34 -14.09 -19.73 -6.97
C ALA A 34 -14.00 -18.56 -7.94
N LEU A 35 -15.11 -17.83 -8.06
CA LEU A 35 -15.19 -16.60 -8.84
C LEU A 35 -14.68 -15.39 -8.05
N GLN A 36 -14.21 -14.38 -8.78
CA GLN A 36 -13.82 -13.10 -8.20
C GLN A 36 -15.04 -12.43 -7.54
N ARG A 37 -14.97 -12.23 -6.23
CA ARG A 37 -16.02 -11.52 -5.49
C ARG A 37 -15.89 -10.01 -5.68
N GLY A 38 -17.01 -9.35 -5.94
CA GLY A 38 -17.14 -7.88 -5.99
C GLY A 38 -17.52 -7.29 -4.63
N GLY A 39 -17.68 -5.96 -4.58
CA GLY A 39 -18.13 -5.23 -3.38
C GLY A 39 -17.02 -4.90 -2.38
N ALA A 40 -15.77 -5.23 -2.69
CA ALA A 40 -14.62 -4.88 -1.86
C ALA A 40 -14.41 -3.36 -1.81
N ARG A 41 -14.72 -2.66 -2.92
CA ARG A 41 -14.64 -1.20 -2.97
C ARG A 41 -15.69 -0.53 -2.09
N LYS A 42 -16.95 -0.95 -2.20
CA LYS A 42 -18.04 -0.37 -1.41
C LYS A 42 -17.82 -0.55 0.09
N ARG A 43 -17.44 -1.76 0.50
CA ARG A 43 -17.09 -2.06 1.90
C ARG A 43 -15.94 -1.19 2.41
N TYR A 44 -14.94 -0.92 1.56
CA TYR A 44 -13.83 -0.04 1.91
C TYR A 44 -14.30 1.40 2.15
N GLU A 45 -15.08 1.95 1.21
CA GLU A 45 -15.62 3.30 1.29
C GLU A 45 -16.51 3.46 2.55
N GLU A 46 -17.35 2.47 2.86
CA GLU A 46 -18.15 2.43 4.08
C GLU A 46 -17.27 2.46 5.35
N LEU A 47 -16.23 1.62 5.42
CA LEU A 47 -15.32 1.57 6.57
C LEU A 47 -14.54 2.86 6.78
N ILE A 48 -14.07 3.50 5.70
CA ILE A 48 -13.35 4.77 5.78
C ILE A 48 -14.29 5.90 6.22
N SER A 49 -15.51 5.94 5.67
CA SER A 49 -16.49 6.98 6.02
C SER A 49 -16.87 6.99 7.50
N GLN A 50 -16.70 5.87 8.20
CA GLN A 50 -17.06 5.70 9.61
C GLN A 50 -15.91 6.00 10.58
N SER A 51 -14.69 6.28 10.09
CA SER A 51 -13.53 6.47 10.96
C SER A 51 -12.59 7.55 10.43
N GLU A 52 -12.51 8.64 11.18
CA GLU A 52 -11.56 9.74 10.91
C GLU A 52 -10.11 9.25 10.89
N LEU A 53 -9.74 8.32 11.76
CA LEU A 53 -8.39 7.74 11.80
C LEU A 53 -8.09 6.93 10.52
N LEU A 54 -9.03 6.09 10.07
CA LEU A 54 -8.86 5.33 8.82
C LEU A 54 -8.83 6.25 7.60
N SER A 55 -9.62 7.33 7.61
CA SER A 55 -9.60 8.36 6.58
C SER A 55 -8.24 9.07 6.53
N ALA A 56 -7.71 9.50 7.67
CA ALA A 56 -6.38 10.10 7.76
C ALA A 56 -5.29 9.13 7.27
N CYS A 57 -5.42 7.83 7.59
CA CYS A 57 -4.48 6.81 7.08
C CYS A 57 -4.51 6.69 5.56
N ASP A 58 -5.69 6.71 4.95
CA ASP A 58 -5.85 6.63 3.49
C ASP A 58 -5.27 7.86 2.80
N ILE A 59 -5.54 9.05 3.35
CA ILE A 59 -4.98 10.33 2.85
C ILE A 59 -3.45 10.28 2.88
N VAL A 60 -2.85 9.89 4.00
CA VAL A 60 -1.39 9.82 4.15
C VAL A 60 -0.78 8.77 3.22
N ASP A 61 -1.42 7.61 3.05
CA ASP A 61 -0.97 6.56 2.11
C ASP A 61 -0.99 7.06 0.65
N GLU A 62 -2.04 7.78 0.26
CA GLU A 62 -2.15 8.36 -1.09
C GLU A 62 -1.12 9.48 -1.33
N MET A 63 -0.91 10.36 -0.35
CA MET A 63 0.13 11.40 -0.42
C MET A 63 1.54 10.79 -0.57
N LEU A 64 1.84 9.71 0.18
CA LEU A 64 3.11 9.00 0.05
C LEU A 64 3.26 8.38 -1.34
N ALA A 65 2.24 7.70 -1.85
CA ALA A 65 2.27 7.11 -3.19
C ALA A 65 2.55 8.18 -4.26
N GLN A 66 1.94 9.36 -4.11
CA GLN A 66 2.20 10.50 -4.99
C GLN A 66 3.64 11.02 -4.85
N ALA A 67 4.13 11.22 -3.62
CA ALA A 67 5.50 11.70 -3.37
C ALA A 67 6.56 10.79 -4.01
N TYR A 68 6.42 9.48 -3.87
CA TYR A 68 7.34 8.50 -4.46
C TYR A 68 7.21 8.35 -5.98
N SER A 69 6.18 8.95 -6.60
CA SER A 69 6.07 9.04 -8.06
C SER A 69 6.87 10.21 -8.65
N CYS A 70 7.27 11.18 -7.82
CA CYS A 70 8.07 12.33 -8.24
C CYS A 70 9.52 11.94 -8.58
N THR A 71 10.07 12.56 -9.61
CA THR A 71 11.48 12.41 -10.02
C THR A 71 12.33 13.63 -9.66
N ASP A 72 11.71 14.67 -9.14
CA ASP A 72 12.38 15.89 -8.72
C ASP A 72 12.62 15.90 -7.20
N ALA A 73 13.85 16.24 -6.81
CA ALA A 73 14.32 16.14 -5.43
C ALA A 73 13.69 17.20 -4.50
N ASP A 74 13.40 18.38 -5.03
CA ASP A 74 12.77 19.45 -4.25
C ASP A 74 11.27 19.21 -4.14
N ALA A 75 10.64 18.72 -5.20
CA ALA A 75 9.23 18.32 -5.21
C ALA A 75 8.94 17.19 -4.22
N ILE A 76 9.79 16.15 -4.15
CA ILE A 76 9.60 15.08 -3.16
C ILE A 76 9.81 15.60 -1.74
N ARG A 77 10.81 16.47 -1.50
CA ARG A 77 11.03 17.08 -0.18
C ARG A 77 9.80 17.84 0.29
N ALA A 78 9.29 18.74 -0.55
CA ALA A 78 8.08 19.51 -0.25
C ALA A 78 6.84 18.63 -0.07
N ALA A 79 6.73 17.53 -0.83
CA ALA A 79 5.64 16.57 -0.64
C ALA A 79 5.74 15.85 0.71
N ILE A 80 6.93 15.43 1.13
CA ILE A 80 7.16 14.80 2.42
C ILE A 80 6.92 15.77 3.59
N GLU A 81 7.35 17.02 3.47
CA GLU A 81 7.08 18.07 4.47
C GLU A 81 5.56 18.26 4.68
N ARG A 82 4.79 18.33 3.59
CA ARG A 82 3.31 18.37 3.69
C ARG A 82 2.72 17.13 4.36
N ILE A 83 3.28 15.94 4.13
CA ILE A 83 2.82 14.72 4.81
C ILE A 83 3.07 14.81 6.31
N VAL A 84 4.24 15.32 6.71
CA VAL A 84 4.59 15.55 8.12
C VAL A 84 3.61 16.53 8.77
N GLU A 85 3.26 17.62 8.10
CA GLU A 85 2.25 18.58 8.58
C GLU A 85 0.88 17.94 8.77
N VAL A 86 0.39 17.19 7.79
CA VAL A 86 -0.90 16.47 7.87
C VAL A 86 -0.88 15.49 9.05
N CYS A 87 0.19 14.72 9.21
CA CYS A 87 0.34 13.76 10.29
C CYS A 87 0.32 14.45 11.67
N ARG A 88 1.09 15.53 11.85
CA ARG A 88 1.11 16.32 13.10
C ARG A 88 -0.26 16.96 13.37
N GLY A 89 -0.97 17.39 12.33
CA GLY A 89 -2.31 17.98 12.42
C GLY A 89 -3.37 17.03 12.99
N THR A 90 -3.20 15.72 12.84
CA THR A 90 -4.13 14.71 13.41
C THR A 90 -4.12 14.67 14.94
N LYS A 91 -3.04 15.14 15.59
CA LYS A 91 -2.77 15.02 17.04
C LYS A 91 -2.80 13.58 17.57
N ASP A 92 -2.74 12.58 16.69
CA ASP A 92 -2.66 11.18 17.07
C ASP A 92 -1.20 10.76 17.30
N ARG A 93 -0.98 9.93 18.32
CA ARG A 93 0.37 9.51 18.73
C ARG A 93 1.09 8.67 17.66
N HIS A 94 0.37 7.87 16.88
CA HIS A 94 0.98 7.04 15.84
C HIS A 94 1.36 7.89 14.64
N PHE A 95 0.53 8.87 14.27
CA PHE A 95 0.88 9.84 13.24
C PHE A 95 2.03 10.76 13.65
N GLU A 96 2.10 11.15 14.93
CA GLU A 96 3.26 11.90 15.46
C GLU A 96 4.55 11.07 15.38
N TRP A 97 4.49 9.79 15.74
CA TRP A 97 5.63 8.87 15.57
C TRP A 97 6.02 8.73 14.10
N PHE A 98 5.04 8.59 13.21
CA PHE A 98 5.26 8.44 11.78
C PHE A 98 5.88 9.69 11.16
N ALA A 99 5.41 10.88 11.55
CA ALA A 99 5.97 12.16 11.14
C ALA A 99 7.47 12.24 11.48
N ARG A 100 7.84 11.89 12.72
CA ARG A 100 9.25 11.85 13.15
C ARG A 100 10.09 10.85 12.36
N LEU A 101 9.54 9.65 12.12
CA LEU A 101 10.22 8.63 11.32
C LEU A 101 10.55 9.15 9.92
N VAL A 102 9.56 9.70 9.24
CA VAL A 102 9.71 10.19 7.87
C VAL A 102 10.67 11.38 7.80
N GLU A 103 10.55 12.34 8.73
CA GLU A 103 11.43 13.50 8.83
C GLU A 103 12.89 13.07 9.06
N SER A 104 13.13 12.10 9.97
CA SER A 104 14.48 11.57 10.22
C SER A 104 15.13 10.86 9.03
N HIS A 105 14.32 10.44 8.04
CA HIS A 105 14.77 9.74 6.85
C HIS A 105 14.67 10.59 5.58
N MET A 106 14.41 11.89 5.70
CA MET A 106 14.19 12.81 4.58
C MET A 106 15.26 12.67 3.49
N GLU A 107 16.55 12.69 3.86
CA GLU A 107 17.64 12.60 2.89
C GLU A 107 17.65 11.29 2.10
N GLY A 108 17.31 10.17 2.74
CA GLY A 108 17.17 8.88 2.06
C GLY A 108 15.98 8.84 1.11
N ILE A 109 14.88 9.49 1.47
CA ILE A 109 13.68 9.60 0.63
C ILE A 109 13.96 10.49 -0.57
N VAL A 110 14.58 11.65 -0.37
CA VAL A 110 14.97 12.57 -1.46
C VAL A 110 15.96 11.91 -2.42
N ALA A 111 16.89 11.10 -1.90
CA ALA A 111 17.81 10.33 -2.73
C ALA A 111 17.09 9.33 -3.67
N HIS A 112 15.91 8.82 -3.29
CA HIS A 112 15.11 7.94 -4.16
C HIS A 112 14.65 8.64 -5.45
N ALA A 113 14.36 9.95 -5.38
CA ALA A 113 13.98 10.70 -6.58
C ALA A 113 15.15 10.81 -7.57
N ARG A 114 16.38 10.93 -7.07
CA ARG A 114 17.61 11.02 -7.90
C ARG A 114 18.08 9.67 -8.41
N HIS A 115 17.92 8.64 -7.60
CA HIS A 115 18.34 7.29 -7.89
C HIS A 115 17.13 6.39 -7.68
N ARG A 116 16.51 5.92 -8.78
CA ARG A 116 15.43 4.92 -8.73
C ARG A 116 15.98 3.60 -8.17
N ILE A 117 16.11 3.53 -6.86
CA ILE A 117 16.56 2.35 -6.13
C ILE A 117 15.34 1.45 -5.97
N SER A 118 15.31 0.33 -6.70
CA SER A 118 14.26 -0.68 -6.57
C SER A 118 14.53 -1.62 -5.38
N SER A 119 13.51 -1.96 -4.61
CA SER A 119 13.61 -2.94 -3.51
C SER A 119 13.76 -4.39 -3.98
N GLY A 120 13.53 -4.69 -5.26
CA GLY A 120 13.34 -6.07 -5.76
C GLY A 120 14.50 -7.03 -5.45
N ARG A 121 15.75 -6.58 -5.54
CA ARG A 121 16.92 -7.41 -5.18
C ARG A 121 16.95 -7.73 -3.68
N VAL A 122 16.67 -6.73 -2.84
CA VAL A 122 16.65 -6.89 -1.38
C VAL A 122 15.50 -7.80 -0.96
N GLU A 123 14.31 -7.60 -1.53
CA GLU A 123 13.14 -8.45 -1.28
C GLU A 123 13.36 -9.89 -1.72
N GLY A 124 13.96 -10.11 -2.90
CA GLY A 124 14.30 -11.45 -3.39
C GLY A 124 15.22 -12.20 -2.43
N THR A 125 16.30 -11.57 -1.98
CA THR A 125 17.21 -12.14 -0.98
C THR A 125 16.48 -12.43 0.33
N ASN A 126 15.63 -11.51 0.78
CA ASN A 126 14.89 -11.68 2.03
C ASN A 126 13.90 -12.85 1.96
N GLN A 127 13.27 -13.08 0.80
CA GLN A 127 12.43 -14.26 0.58
C GLN A 127 13.26 -15.55 0.54
N MET A 128 14.43 -15.54 -0.10
CA MET A 128 15.34 -16.69 -0.10
C MET A 128 15.72 -17.10 1.33
N ILE A 129 16.14 -16.15 2.17
CA ILE A 129 16.46 -16.38 3.59
C ILE A 129 15.26 -16.95 4.34
N LYS A 130 14.06 -16.38 4.15
CA LYS A 130 12.83 -16.86 4.78
C LYS A 130 12.47 -18.28 4.36
N THR A 131 12.70 -18.65 3.11
CA THR A 131 12.45 -20.02 2.61
C THR A 131 13.44 -21.01 3.21
N LEU A 132 14.74 -20.67 3.21
CA LEU A 132 15.77 -21.51 3.82
C LEU A 132 15.50 -21.77 5.32
N ARG A 133 15.10 -20.75 6.07
CA ARG A 133 14.75 -20.86 7.49
C ARG A 133 13.52 -21.71 7.80
N ARG A 134 12.64 -21.98 6.83
CA ARG A 134 11.45 -22.84 7.02
C ARG A 134 11.68 -24.29 6.63
N ALA A 135 12.77 -24.55 5.90
CA ALA A 135 13.11 -25.88 5.39
C ALA A 135 14.04 -26.66 6.34
N GLY A 136 14.62 -26.00 7.34
CA GLY A 136 15.27 -26.62 8.50
C GLY A 136 14.41 -26.44 9.74
#